data_AF-A0A7Y2AXP9-F1
#
_entry.id   AF-A0A7Y2AXP9-F1
#
_cell.length_a   1.000
_cell.length_b   1.000
_cell.length_c   1.000
_cell.angle_alpha   90.00
_cell.angle_beta   90.00
_cell.angle_gamma   90.00
#
_symmetry.space_group_name_H-M   'P 1'
#
loop_
_entity.id
_entity.type
_entity.pdbx_description
1 polymer ?
#
loop_
_entity_poly.entity_id
_entity_poly.type
_entity_poly.pdbx_seq_one_letter_code
_entity_poly.pdbx_strand_id
1 'polypeptide(L)'
;MLTGEFGRSFRPASTYRDVAVERIPDASELPREEIVDVVENRVTMDNTASFDLDSALLNDGARAALDGVIRTMGNVEIAGHIQILGHTCSLGTDEYNQVLSEKRARSVYDYL
;
A
#
# COMPACT_ATOMS: atom_id res chain seq x y z
N MET A 1 5.26 -55.09 -74.76
CA MET A 1 5.30 -54.36 -73.48
C MET A 1 4.62 -53.02 -73.72
N LEU A 2 3.43 -52.83 -73.14
CA LEU A 2 2.55 -51.67 -73.39
C LEU A 2 2.83 -50.55 -72.37
N THR A 3 3.23 -49.40 -72.92
CA THR A 3 2.92 -47.99 -72.58
C THR A 3 2.35 -47.63 -71.21
N GLY A 4 2.91 -46.58 -70.60
CA GLY A 4 2.26 -45.74 -69.60
C GLY A 4 3.01 -44.42 -69.39
N GLU A 5 2.57 -43.36 -70.07
CA GLU A 5 2.95 -41.97 -69.76
C GLU A 5 2.45 -41.60 -68.36
N PHE A 6 3.36 -41.38 -67.41
CA PHE A 6 3.10 -40.54 -66.25
C PHE A 6 3.63 -39.14 -66.62
N GLY A 7 2.82 -38.11 -66.85
CA GLY A 7 1.56 -37.79 -66.19
C GLY A 7 1.75 -36.57 -65.28
N ARG A 8 2.11 -35.43 -65.89
CA ARG A 8 1.89 -34.03 -65.47
C ARG A 8 2.41 -33.61 -64.07
N SER A 9 3.37 -32.69 -64.09
CA SER A 9 3.91 -31.99 -62.92
C SER A 9 2.81 -31.28 -62.11
N PHE A 10 2.70 -31.65 -60.84
CA PHE A 10 1.89 -30.95 -59.86
C PHE A 10 2.50 -29.56 -59.61
N ARG A 11 1.79 -28.51 -60.02
CA ARG A 11 2.07 -27.13 -59.62
C ARG A 11 1.11 -26.78 -58.48
N PRO A 12 1.55 -26.72 -57.21
CA PRO A 12 0.71 -26.17 -56.18
C PRO A 12 0.43 -24.71 -56.50
N ALA A 13 -0.82 -24.38 -56.81
CA ALA A 13 -1.32 -23.02 -56.77
C ALA A 13 -1.49 -22.64 -55.29
N SER A 14 -0.41 -22.22 -54.62
CA SER A 14 -0.55 -21.60 -53.31
C SER A 14 -1.05 -20.17 -53.55
N THR A 15 -2.35 -19.96 -53.40
CA THR A 15 -2.89 -18.61 -53.19
C THR A 15 -2.40 -18.13 -51.84
N TYR A 16 -1.43 -17.21 -51.84
CA TYR A 16 -1.08 -16.48 -50.63
C TYR A 16 -2.34 -15.74 -50.17
N ARG A 17 -2.86 -16.13 -49.01
CA ARG A 17 -3.88 -15.36 -48.31
C ARG A 17 -3.12 -14.29 -47.57
N ASP A 18 -3.25 -13.04 -48.00
CA ASP A 18 -2.75 -11.90 -47.22
C ASP A 18 -3.44 -11.95 -45.86
N VAL A 19 -2.71 -12.40 -44.84
CA VAL A 19 -3.13 -12.24 -43.46
C VAL A 19 -2.61 -10.88 -43.07
N ALA A 20 -3.52 -9.92 -42.88
CA ALA A 20 -3.19 -8.66 -42.25
C ALA A 20 -2.55 -8.99 -40.89
N VAL A 21 -1.25 -8.74 -40.76
CA VAL A 21 -0.57 -8.77 -39.46
C VAL A 21 -1.05 -7.54 -38.73
N GLU A 22 -2.10 -7.71 -37.93
CA GLU A 22 -2.50 -6.71 -36.96
C GLU A 22 -1.29 -6.48 -36.05
N ARG A 23 -0.72 -5.27 -36.09
CA ARG A 23 0.37 -4.90 -35.20
C ARG A 23 -0.16 -5.02 -33.78
N ILE A 24 0.30 -6.04 -33.07
CA ILE A 24 0.23 -6.06 -31.61
C ILE A 24 0.90 -4.76 -31.17
N PRO A 25 0.22 -3.86 -30.44
CA PRO A 25 0.84 -2.64 -29.95
C PRO A 25 2.11 -3.01 -29.18
N ASP A 26 3.19 -2.27 -29.44
CA ASP A 26 4.46 -2.49 -28.75
C ASP A 26 4.21 -2.38 -27.24
N ALA A 27 4.59 -3.42 -26.50
CA ALA A 27 4.43 -3.49 -25.05
C ALA A 27 5.18 -2.36 -24.30
N SER A 28 5.99 -1.56 -25.01
CA SER A 28 6.60 -0.33 -24.52
C SER A 28 5.60 0.83 -24.31
N GLU A 29 4.41 0.77 -24.90
CA GLU A 29 3.36 1.81 -24.80
C GLU A 29 2.38 1.59 -23.63
N LEU A 30 2.45 0.44 -22.95
CA LEU A 30 1.68 0.23 -21.73
C LEU A 30 2.26 1.13 -20.62
N PRO A 31 1.43 1.94 -19.92
CA PRO A 31 1.91 2.71 -18.79
C PRO A 31 2.50 1.75 -17.77
N ARG A 32 3.79 1.92 -17.47
CA ARG A 32 4.42 1.20 -16.36
C ARG A 32 3.73 1.65 -15.09
N GLU A 33 3.01 0.75 -14.43
CA GLU A 33 2.53 0.98 -13.08
C GLU A 33 3.77 1.27 -12.22
N GLU A 34 3.95 2.53 -11.85
CA GLU A 34 4.98 2.94 -10.91
C GLU A 34 4.58 2.40 -9.55
N ILE A 35 5.20 1.28 -9.15
CA ILE A 35 5.01 0.70 -7.83
C ILE A 35 5.68 1.65 -6.85
N VAL A 36 4.89 2.52 -6.23
CA VAL A 36 5.37 3.33 -5.11
C VAL A 36 5.54 2.37 -3.94
N ASP A 37 6.78 2.07 -3.55
CA ASP A 37 7.06 1.26 -2.37
C ASP A 37 6.58 2.01 -1.12
N VAL A 38 5.34 1.75 -0.70
CA VAL A 38 4.79 2.32 0.53
C VAL A 38 5.40 1.59 1.72
N VAL A 39 6.36 2.22 2.38
CA VAL A 39 6.96 1.70 3.61
C VAL A 39 6.03 2.04 4.79
N GLU A 40 5.46 1.03 5.45
CA GLU A 40 4.71 1.22 6.69
C GLU A 40 5.69 1.57 7.82
N ASN A 41 5.53 2.77 8.40
CA ASN A 41 6.29 3.17 9.59
C ASN A 41 5.39 3.13 10.83
N ARG A 42 5.78 2.34 11.84
CA ARG A 42 5.04 2.18 13.09
C ARG A 42 5.82 2.76 14.26
N VAL A 43 5.21 3.69 14.97
CA VAL A 43 5.74 4.23 16.23
C VAL A 43 4.89 3.72 17.40
N THR A 44 5.55 3.12 18.38
CA THR A 44 4.93 2.70 19.65
C THR A 44 5.45 3.58 20.78
N MET A 45 4.55 4.12 21.60
CA MET A 45 4.90 4.90 22.78
C MET A 45 4.58 4.11 24.05
N ASP A 46 5.53 4.09 24.99
CA ASP A 46 5.32 3.41 26.26
C ASP A 46 4.26 4.12 27.12
N ASN A 47 3.36 3.31 27.70
CA ASN A 47 2.14 3.78 28.36
C ASN A 47 2.42 4.61 29.64
N THR A 48 3.54 4.32 30.34
CA THR A 48 3.95 5.03 31.56
C THR A 48 4.53 6.43 31.32
N ALA A 49 4.94 6.74 30.09
CA ALA A 49 5.51 8.03 29.74
C ALA A 49 4.50 8.97 29.04
N SER A 50 3.28 8.50 28.77
CA SER A 50 2.37 9.17 27.83
C SER A 50 1.16 9.85 28.47
N PHE A 51 0.54 9.22 29.48
CA PHE A 51 -0.67 9.73 30.12
C PHE A 51 -0.68 9.38 31.61
N ASP A 52 -1.17 10.31 32.44
CA ASP A 52 -1.43 10.02 33.85
C ASP A 52 -2.59 9.02 34.02
N LEU A 53 -2.70 8.44 35.22
CA LEU A 53 -3.81 7.56 35.56
C LEU A 53 -5.13 8.27 35.33
N ASP A 54 -6.03 7.58 34.62
CA ASP A 54 -7.37 8.08 34.28
C ASP A 54 -7.39 9.38 33.47
N SER A 55 -6.28 9.71 32.79
CA SER A 55 -6.12 10.94 32.04
C SER A 55 -5.96 10.68 30.54
N ALA A 56 -6.44 11.64 29.75
CA ALA A 56 -6.16 11.78 28.33
C ALA A 56 -5.32 13.04 28.03
N LEU A 57 -4.84 13.72 29.07
CA LEU A 57 -3.95 14.87 28.91
C LEU A 57 -2.53 14.38 28.61
N LEU A 58 -1.95 14.88 27.53
CA LEU A 58 -0.54 14.67 27.23
C LEU A 58 0.31 15.33 28.32
N ASN A 59 1.24 14.60 28.92
CA ASN A 59 2.25 15.18 29.80
C ASN A 59 3.47 15.65 28.98
N ASP A 60 4.47 16.23 29.64
CA ASP A 60 5.65 16.77 28.95
C ASP A 60 6.48 15.68 28.26
N GLY A 61 6.58 14.49 28.84
CA GLY A 61 7.27 13.36 28.24
C GLY A 61 6.58 12.88 26.96
N ALA A 62 5.24 12.82 26.99
CA ALA A 62 4.42 12.46 25.84
C ALA A 62 4.60 13.43 24.67
N ARG A 63 4.55 14.73 24.97
CA ARG A 63 4.79 15.79 23.96
C ARG A 63 6.18 15.67 23.34
N ALA A 64 7.22 15.50 24.16
CA ALA A 64 8.59 15.37 23.67
C ALA A 64 8.78 14.14 22.75
N ALA A 65 8.10 13.03 23.05
CA ALA A 65 8.10 11.85 22.20
C ALA A 65 7.36 12.11 20.88
N LEU A 66 6.18 12.73 20.91
CA LEU A 66 5.43 13.12 19.72
C LEU A 66 6.20 14.10 18.82
N ASP A 67 6.95 15.05 19.40
CA ASP A 67 7.85 15.92 18.64
C ASP A 67 8.95 15.14 17.91
N GLY A 68 9.40 14.02 18.47
CA GLY A 68 10.30 13.08 17.80
C GLY A 68 9.65 12.41 16.59
N VAL A 69 8.37 12.06 16.70
CA VAL A 69 7.57 11.51 15.60
C VAL A 69 7.39 12.54 14.48
N ILE A 70 7.00 13.78 14.81
CA ILE A 70 6.82 14.89 13.86
C ILE A 70 8.12 15.14 13.09
N ARG A 71 9.28 15.17 13.78
CA ARG A 71 10.59 15.31 13.14
C ARG A 71 10.91 14.18 12.18
N THR A 72 10.53 12.95 12.52
CA THR A 72 10.72 11.79 11.64
C THR A 72 9.81 11.90 10.41
N MET A 73 8.53 12.25 10.63
CA MET A 73 7.52 12.45 9.58
C MET A 73 7.86 13.59 8.61
N GLY A 74 8.39 14.71 9.10
CA GLY A 74 8.75 15.85 8.24
C GLY A 74 9.87 15.57 7.24
N ASN A 75 10.62 14.46 7.42
CA ASN A 75 11.71 14.06 6.53
C ASN A 75 11.30 13.01 5.49
N VAL A 76 10.02 12.62 5.46
CA VAL A 76 9.49 11.61 4.51
C VAL A 76 8.20 12.12 3.88
N GLU A 77 8.04 11.86 2.57
CA GLU A 77 6.74 12.03 1.93
C GLU A 77 5.78 10.96 2.48
N ILE A 78 4.79 11.38 3.26
CA ILE A 78 3.79 10.47 3.81
C ILE A 78 2.80 10.12 2.71
N ALA A 79 2.96 8.93 2.12
CA ALA A 79 1.97 8.33 1.24
C ALA A 79 0.96 7.52 2.09
N GLY A 80 -0.27 8.01 2.25
CA GLY A 80 -1.37 7.26 2.86
C GLY A 80 -1.99 7.89 4.11
N HIS A 81 -2.62 7.06 4.93
CA HIS A 81 -3.34 7.47 6.14
C HIS A 81 -2.54 7.18 7.41
N ILE A 82 -2.59 8.10 8.38
CA ILE A 82 -2.05 7.88 9.73
C ILE A 82 -3.13 7.24 10.59
N GLN A 83 -2.81 6.10 11.22
CA GLN A 83 -3.68 5.45 12.20
C GLN A 83 -3.15 5.68 13.61
N ILE A 84 -4.02 6.16 14.50
CA ILE A 84 -3.70 6.43 15.91
C ILE A 84 -4.52 5.47 16.78
N LEU A 85 -3.85 4.67 17.60
CA LEU A 85 -4.46 3.67 18.47
C LEU A 85 -4.22 4.04 19.93
N GLY A 86 -5.31 4.20 20.70
CA GLY A 86 -5.25 4.41 22.14
C GLY A 86 -5.29 3.09 22.89
N HIS A 87 -4.53 2.99 23.98
CA HIS A 87 -4.56 1.83 24.87
C HIS A 87 -4.80 2.26 26.33
N THR A 88 -5.46 1.41 27.10
CA THR A 88 -5.68 1.56 28.54
C THR A 88 -5.31 0.29 29.28
N CYS A 89 -5.41 0.31 30.61
CA CYS A 89 -5.18 -0.85 31.45
C CYS A 89 -6.47 -1.67 31.66
N SER A 90 -6.36 -2.88 32.18
CA SER A 90 -7.50 -3.78 32.42
C SER A 90 -8.24 -3.53 33.75
N LEU A 91 -8.01 -2.38 34.40
CA LEU A 91 -8.58 -2.09 35.72
C LEU A 91 -10.02 -1.53 35.66
N GLY A 92 -10.42 -0.95 34.54
CA GLY A 92 -11.77 -0.43 34.29
C GLY A 92 -12.67 -1.40 33.51
N THR A 93 -13.95 -1.05 33.32
CA THR A 93 -14.83 -1.80 32.41
C THR A 93 -14.39 -1.60 30.96
N ASP A 94 -14.79 -2.52 30.08
CA ASP A 94 -14.46 -2.45 28.66
C ASP A 94 -15.00 -1.15 28.03
N GLU A 95 -16.23 -0.75 28.37
CA GLU A 95 -16.84 0.48 27.85
C GLU A 95 -16.08 1.73 28.34
N TYR A 96 -15.67 1.73 29.60
CA TYR A 96 -14.89 2.83 30.17
C TYR A 96 -13.53 2.96 29.48
N ASN A 97 -12.85 1.84 29.34
CA ASN A 97 -11.55 1.74 28.70
C ASN A 97 -11.60 2.13 27.22
N GLN A 98 -12.68 1.77 26.52
CA GLN A 98 -12.92 2.18 25.13
C GLN A 98 -13.07 3.70 25.01
N VAL A 99 -13.88 4.32 25.86
CA VAL A 99 -14.04 5.79 25.83
C VAL A 99 -12.74 6.50 26.17
N LEU A 100 -11.98 5.99 27.15
CA LEU A 100 -10.70 6.59 27.55
C LEU A 100 -9.63 6.41 26.46
N SER A 101 -9.57 5.26 25.79
CA SER A 101 -8.63 5.00 24.70
C SER A 101 -8.90 5.92 23.51
N GLU A 102 -10.17 6.13 23.14
CA GLU A 102 -10.58 7.05 22.08
C GLU A 102 -10.19 8.49 22.40
N LYS A 103 -10.41 8.94 23.65
CA LYS A 103 -9.98 10.27 24.09
C LYS A 103 -8.46 10.46 23.98
N ARG A 104 -7.68 9.44 24.38
CA ARG A 104 -6.21 9.47 24.27
C ARG A 104 -5.75 9.54 22.82
N ALA A 105 -6.35 8.74 21.95
CA ALA A 105 -6.08 8.79 20.51
C ALA A 105 -6.43 10.18 19.94
N ARG A 106 -7.54 10.78 20.38
CA ARG A 106 -7.92 12.13 19.97
C ARG A 106 -6.93 13.19 20.43
N SER A 107 -6.44 13.13 21.67
CA SER A 107 -5.42 14.07 22.15
C SER A 107 -4.13 14.02 21.33
N VAL A 108 -3.72 12.83 20.89
CA VAL A 108 -2.57 12.67 19.99
C VAL A 108 -2.88 13.24 18.60
N TYR A 109 -4.06 12.95 18.06
CA TYR A 109 -4.50 13.50 16.78
C TYR A 109 -4.50 15.03 16.78
N ASP A 110 -4.99 15.66 17.85
CA ASP A 110 -5.04 17.12 17.96
C ASP A 110 -3.64 17.75 18.18
N TYR A 111 -2.64 16.96 18.56
CA TYR A 111 -1.26 17.42 18.76
C TYR A 111 -0.39 17.35 17.49
N LEU A 112 -0.61 16.33 16.66
CA LEU A 112 0.12 16.09 15.41
C LEU A 112 -0.32 17.06 14.31
#